data_AF-A0A7C7WYE8-F1
#
_entry.id   AF-A0A7C7WYE8-F1
#
_cell.length_a   1.000
_cell.length_b   1.000
_cell.length_c   1.000
_cell.angle_alpha   90.00
_cell.angle_beta   90.00
_cell.angle_gamma   90.00
#
_symmetry.space_group_name_H-M   'P 1'
#
loop_
_entity.id
_entity.type
_entity.pdbx_description
1 polymer ?
#
loop_
_entity_poly.entity_id
_entity_poly.type
_entity_poly.pdbx_seq_one_letter_code
_entity_poly.pdbx_strand_id
1 'polypeptide(L)'
;MATSNKHVFAARWTRLAADVEQAFFRIERQDRWLASAINGAIAGASVALVAWLVTTTHEGDMLLFACLGSSAASVVFAPVAKSNSLRTIICAYVIASLTCFVLFPMRDFAYIPVQCFLAVALPVTFMRWMDSMHPAAIGASLAFIIYDRDVKLIILLLLAILGLLTIVKVLAYIYLEELKFKDFGREFRREYYGQEMTITVKNSPD
;
A
#
# COMPACT_ATOMS: atom_id res chain seq x y z
N MET A 1 1.91 35.76 -30.99
CA MET A 1 0.81 35.66 -30.01
C MET A 1 0.11 34.31 -30.22
N ALA A 2 0.47 33.30 -29.44
CA ALA A 2 -0.16 31.98 -29.49
C ALA A 2 -0.90 31.74 -28.17
N THR A 3 -2.13 31.28 -28.30
CA THR A 3 -3.21 31.33 -27.32
C THR A 3 -3.00 30.40 -26.13
N SER A 4 -3.04 31.02 -24.95
CA SER A 4 -3.18 30.43 -23.62
C SER A 4 -4.54 29.75 -23.48
N ASN A 5 -4.62 28.44 -23.71
CA ASN A 5 -5.83 27.63 -23.48
C ASN A 5 -5.56 26.33 -22.72
N LYS A 6 -4.46 26.28 -21.96
CA LYS A 6 -4.24 25.21 -20.98
C LYS A 6 -4.59 25.76 -19.59
N HIS A 7 -5.42 25.03 -18.86
CA HIS A 7 -5.61 25.10 -17.39
C HIS A 7 -6.84 25.79 -16.78
N VAL A 8 -7.96 26.01 -17.49
CA VAL A 8 -9.21 26.42 -16.78
C VAL A 8 -9.73 25.31 -15.87
N PHE A 9 -9.71 24.05 -16.33
CA PHE A 9 -10.10 22.90 -15.51
C PHE A 9 -9.12 22.63 -14.38
N ALA A 10 -7.81 22.67 -14.66
CA ALA A 10 -6.78 22.47 -13.64
C ALA A 10 -6.88 23.53 -12.54
N ALA A 11 -7.13 24.80 -12.88
CA ALA A 11 -7.28 25.88 -11.90
C ALA A 11 -8.47 25.68 -10.95
N ARG A 12 -9.58 25.10 -11.43
CA ARG A 12 -10.77 24.82 -10.61
C ARG A 12 -10.51 23.68 -9.64
N TRP A 13 -9.88 22.60 -10.11
CA TRP A 13 -9.50 21.47 -9.27
C TRP A 13 -8.45 21.85 -8.23
N THR A 14 -7.48 22.70 -8.58
CA THR A 14 -6.48 23.20 -7.62
C THR A 14 -7.09 24.09 -6.54
N ARG A 15 -8.12 24.89 -6.87
CA ARG A 15 -8.82 25.70 -5.85
C ARG A 15 -9.65 24.83 -4.92
N LEU A 16 -10.41 23.89 -5.47
CA LEU A 16 -11.18 22.93 -4.67
C LEU A 16 -10.27 22.11 -3.74
N ALA A 17 -9.12 21.65 -4.23
CA ALA A 17 -8.13 20.97 -3.41
C ALA A 17 -7.63 21.89 -2.28
N ALA A 18 -7.25 23.13 -2.58
CA ALA A 18 -6.76 24.08 -1.57
C ALA A 18 -7.83 24.45 -0.52
N ASP A 19 -9.09 24.64 -0.91
CA ASP A 19 -10.18 24.96 0.01
C ASP A 19 -10.49 23.78 0.96
N VAL A 20 -10.47 22.54 0.42
CA VAL A 20 -10.66 21.31 1.21
C VAL A 20 -9.49 21.08 2.15
N GLU A 21 -8.27 21.26 1.66
CA GLU A 21 -7.02 21.19 2.41
C GLU A 21 -7.06 22.14 3.63
N GLN A 22 -7.43 23.41 3.39
CA GLN A 22 -7.50 24.42 4.44
C GLN A 22 -8.59 24.15 5.50
N ALA A 23 -9.74 23.61 5.08
CA ALA A 23 -10.81 23.20 5.98
C ALA A 23 -10.40 22.01 6.86
N PHE A 24 -9.71 21.04 6.28
CA PHE A 24 -9.24 19.85 6.97
C PHE A 24 -8.14 20.17 7.99
N PHE A 25 -7.21 21.07 7.65
CA PHE A 25 -6.18 21.53 8.59
C PHE A 25 -6.75 22.21 9.83
N ARG A 26 -7.86 22.96 9.66
CA ARG A 26 -8.55 23.56 10.79
C ARG A 26 -9.12 22.49 11.73
N ILE A 27 -9.66 21.43 11.14
CA ILE A 27 -10.22 20.28 11.84
C ILE A 27 -9.14 19.49 12.58
N GLU A 28 -8.01 19.18 11.94
CA GLU A 28 -6.94 18.36 12.54
C GLU A 28 -6.27 19.06 13.74
N ARG A 29 -6.11 20.39 13.67
CA ARG A 29 -5.60 21.17 14.81
C ARG A 29 -6.58 21.27 15.97
N GLN A 30 -7.89 21.25 15.70
CA GLN A 30 -8.91 21.38 16.74
C GLN A 30 -9.26 20.05 17.39
N ASP A 31 -9.28 18.94 16.63
CA ASP A 31 -9.78 17.67 17.13
C ASP A 31 -9.09 16.44 16.49
N ARG A 32 -8.08 15.91 17.20
CA ARG A 32 -7.33 14.71 16.77
C ARG A 32 -8.22 13.50 16.54
N TRP A 33 -9.33 13.41 17.27
CA TRP A 33 -10.28 12.30 17.15
C TRP A 33 -11.05 12.35 15.84
N LEU A 34 -11.48 13.56 15.42
CA LEU A 34 -12.18 13.75 14.15
C LEU A 34 -11.24 13.48 12.97
N ALA A 35 -9.98 13.94 13.03
CA ALA A 35 -8.97 13.66 12.01
C ALA A 35 -8.71 12.15 11.86
N SER A 36 -8.58 11.43 12.99
CA SER A 36 -8.43 9.97 12.99
C SER A 36 -9.65 9.26 12.40
N ALA A 37 -10.86 9.73 12.71
CA ALA A 37 -12.10 9.19 12.16
C ALA A 37 -12.20 9.40 10.64
N ILE A 38 -11.80 10.58 10.13
CA ILE A 38 -11.82 10.84 8.68
C ILE A 38 -10.76 10.02 7.96
N ASN A 39 -9.55 9.91 8.50
CA ASN A 39 -8.50 9.04 7.96
C ASN A 39 -8.95 7.57 7.88
N GLY A 40 -9.61 7.08 8.94
CA GLY A 40 -10.24 5.77 8.96
C GLY A 40 -11.34 5.62 7.91
N ALA A 41 -12.18 6.63 7.74
CA ALA A 41 -13.24 6.63 6.74
C ALA A 41 -12.69 6.61 5.31
N ILE A 42 -11.61 7.34 5.02
CA ILE A 42 -10.94 7.34 3.70
C ILE A 42 -10.35 5.96 3.40
N ALA A 43 -9.64 5.37 4.36
CA ALA A 43 -9.10 4.02 4.22
C ALA A 43 -10.22 3.00 4.00
N GLY A 44 -11.28 3.03 4.81
CA GLY A 44 -12.44 2.15 4.70
C GLY A 44 -13.20 2.31 3.37
N ALA A 45 -13.43 3.54 2.92
CA ALA A 45 -14.08 3.83 1.64
C ALA A 45 -13.27 3.29 0.46
N SER A 46 -11.93 3.37 0.54
CA SER A 46 -11.03 2.84 -0.49
C SER A 46 -11.15 1.32 -0.60
N VAL A 47 -11.20 0.61 0.54
CA VAL A 47 -11.42 -0.85 0.56
C VAL A 47 -12.80 -1.21 0.04
N ALA A 48 -13.84 -0.50 0.48
CA ALA A 48 -15.22 -0.74 0.05
C ALA A 48 -15.37 -0.58 -1.47
N LEU A 49 -14.71 0.42 -2.06
CA LEU A 49 -14.71 0.66 -3.50
C LEU A 49 -14.05 -0.49 -4.26
N VAL A 50 -12.93 -1.05 -3.76
CA VAL A 50 -12.31 -2.23 -4.39
C VAL A 50 -13.14 -3.48 -4.22
N ALA A 51 -13.69 -3.71 -3.03
CA ALA A 51 -14.60 -4.82 -2.80
C ALA A 51 -15.81 -4.76 -3.75
N TRP A 52 -16.34 -3.56 -4.00
CA TRP A 52 -17.42 -3.35 -4.96
C TRP A 52 -16.99 -3.61 -6.41
N LEU A 53 -15.82 -3.12 -6.84
CA LEU A 53 -15.31 -3.31 -8.20
C LEU A 53 -14.91 -4.76 -8.51
N VAL A 54 -14.42 -5.50 -7.52
CA VAL A 54 -13.95 -6.88 -7.72
C VAL A 54 -15.13 -7.84 -7.93
N THR A 55 -16.37 -7.48 -7.56
CA THR A 55 -17.65 -8.19 -7.84
C THR A 55 -17.74 -9.68 -7.49
N THR A 56 -16.66 -10.32 -7.01
CA THR A 56 -16.65 -11.71 -6.58
C THR A 56 -16.83 -11.79 -5.07
N THR A 57 -17.92 -12.42 -4.63
CA THR A 57 -18.22 -12.71 -3.23
C THR A 57 -17.70 -14.09 -2.86
N HIS A 58 -16.37 -14.28 -2.86
CA HIS A 58 -15.76 -15.49 -2.32
C HIS A 58 -15.14 -15.18 -0.96
N GLU A 59 -15.28 -16.11 0.01
CA GLU A 59 -14.73 -15.95 1.37
C GLU A 59 -13.21 -15.65 1.35
N GLY A 60 -12.49 -16.19 0.37
CA GLY A 60 -11.05 -15.93 0.20
C GLY A 60 -10.68 -14.49 -0.15
N ASP A 61 -11.64 -13.67 -0.58
CA ASP A 61 -11.39 -12.26 -0.88
C ASP A 61 -11.38 -11.41 0.40
N MET A 62 -11.97 -11.90 1.51
CA MET A 62 -12.01 -11.16 2.78
C MET A 62 -10.63 -10.94 3.39
N LEU A 63 -9.76 -11.96 3.38
CA LEU A 63 -8.41 -11.84 3.92
C LEU A 63 -7.55 -10.89 3.06
N LEU A 64 -7.78 -10.90 1.75
CA LEU A 64 -7.15 -9.99 0.81
C LEU A 64 -7.62 -8.55 1.02
N PHE A 65 -8.92 -8.32 1.18
CA PHE A 65 -9.48 -7.01 1.50
C PHE A 65 -9.01 -6.50 2.88
N ALA A 66 -8.83 -7.40 3.86
CA ALA A 66 -8.25 -7.04 5.15
C ALA A 66 -6.80 -6.59 5.01
N CYS A 67 -5.98 -7.32 4.22
CA CYS A 67 -4.60 -6.93 3.93
C CYS A 67 -4.55 -5.59 3.18
N LEU A 68 -5.42 -5.39 2.20
CA LEU A 68 -5.57 -4.13 1.47
C LEU A 68 -5.97 -2.96 2.37
N GLY A 69 -6.93 -3.18 3.26
CA GLY A 69 -7.36 -2.17 4.23
C GLY A 69 -6.26 -1.82 5.21
N SER A 70 -5.48 -2.81 5.66
CA SER A 70 -4.30 -2.57 6.48
C SER A 70 -3.26 -1.70 5.76
N SER A 71 -2.99 -1.97 4.48
CA SER A 71 -2.09 -1.13 3.66
C SER A 71 -2.62 0.28 3.45
N ALA A 72 -3.91 0.43 3.15
CA ALA A 72 -4.54 1.73 2.96
C ALA A 72 -4.51 2.55 4.26
N ALA A 73 -4.85 1.92 5.39
CA ALA A 73 -4.78 2.55 6.70
C ALA A 73 -3.34 2.95 7.06
N SER A 74 -2.35 2.09 6.82
CA SER A 74 -0.95 2.43 7.12
C SER A 74 -0.46 3.63 6.29
N VAL A 75 -0.86 3.70 5.01
CA VAL A 75 -0.53 4.83 4.13
C VAL A 75 -1.11 6.15 4.63
N VAL A 76 -2.33 6.14 5.19
CA VAL A 76 -3.00 7.35 5.67
C VAL A 76 -2.52 7.75 7.07
N PHE A 77 -2.32 6.79 7.98
CA PHE A 77 -1.90 7.08 9.37
C PHE A 77 -0.40 7.33 9.54
N ALA A 78 0.43 6.76 8.66
CA ALA A 78 1.88 6.93 8.70
C ALA A 78 2.42 7.19 7.28
N PRO A 79 2.05 8.31 6.64
CA PRO A 79 2.38 8.61 5.25
C PRO A 79 3.89 8.68 4.97
N VAL A 80 4.67 9.13 5.95
CA VAL A 80 6.13 9.35 5.86
C VAL A 80 6.92 8.08 6.18
N ALA A 81 6.27 6.99 6.59
CA ALA A 81 6.97 5.74 6.85
C ALA A 81 7.52 5.13 5.55
N LYS A 82 8.79 4.70 5.56
CA LYS A 82 9.46 4.08 4.42
C LYS A 82 8.71 2.85 3.87
N SER A 83 8.09 2.07 4.76
CA SER A 83 7.25 0.90 4.43
C SER A 83 5.99 1.27 3.63
N ASN A 84 5.59 2.54 3.66
CA ASN A 84 4.41 3.10 3.00
C ASN A 84 4.78 3.99 1.80
N SER A 85 6.05 4.00 1.38
CA SER A 85 6.44 4.63 0.12
C SER A 85 5.88 3.83 -1.06
N LEU A 86 5.47 4.52 -2.13
CA LEU A 86 4.90 3.84 -3.29
C LEU A 86 5.87 2.81 -3.89
N ARG A 87 7.17 3.11 -3.96
CA ARG A 87 8.20 2.15 -4.39
C ARG A 87 8.19 0.89 -3.54
N THR A 88 8.23 1.03 -2.20
CA THR A 88 8.25 -0.12 -1.30
C THR A 88 7.00 -0.97 -1.47
N ILE A 89 5.83 -0.34 -1.54
CA ILE A 89 4.55 -1.03 -1.76
C ILE A 89 4.58 -1.80 -3.09
N ILE A 90 4.94 -1.13 -4.20
CA ILE A 90 4.99 -1.74 -5.53
C ILE A 90 5.96 -2.93 -5.53
N CYS A 91 7.19 -2.73 -5.05
CA CYS A 91 8.19 -3.80 -4.98
C CYS A 91 7.71 -4.97 -4.11
N ALA A 92 7.13 -4.69 -2.95
CA ALA A 92 6.64 -5.72 -2.05
C ALA A 92 5.53 -6.57 -2.68
N TYR A 93 4.52 -5.95 -3.30
CA TYR A 93 3.46 -6.70 -3.96
C TYR A 93 3.96 -7.48 -5.19
N VAL A 94 4.94 -6.96 -5.93
CA VAL A 94 5.60 -7.71 -7.01
C VAL A 94 6.33 -8.94 -6.45
N ILE A 95 7.09 -8.80 -5.36
CA ILE A 95 7.76 -9.93 -4.70
C ILE A 95 6.76 -10.97 -4.20
N ALA A 96 5.68 -10.52 -3.57
CA ALA A 96 4.61 -11.38 -3.08
C ALA A 96 3.99 -12.18 -4.23
N SER A 97 3.62 -11.52 -5.33
CA SER A 97 3.08 -12.17 -6.53
C SER A 97 4.08 -13.15 -7.17
N LEU A 98 5.35 -12.77 -7.29
CA LEU A 98 6.39 -13.67 -7.82
C LEU A 98 6.56 -14.91 -6.94
N THR A 99 6.50 -14.73 -5.62
CA THR A 99 6.58 -15.85 -4.69
C THR A 99 5.37 -16.78 -4.85
N CYS A 100 4.16 -16.23 -4.93
CA CYS A 100 2.96 -17.02 -5.20
C CYS A 100 3.07 -17.81 -6.52
N PHE A 101 3.63 -17.20 -7.56
CA PHE A 101 3.86 -17.85 -8.84
C PHE A 101 4.87 -19.01 -8.74
N VAL A 102 5.97 -18.82 -8.01
CA VAL A 102 7.00 -19.85 -7.78
C VAL A 102 6.44 -21.01 -6.93
N LEU A 103 5.58 -20.71 -5.96
CA LEU A 103 4.96 -21.72 -5.10
C LEU A 103 3.76 -22.42 -5.73
N PHE A 104 3.16 -21.85 -6.78
CA PHE A 104 2.02 -22.42 -7.49
C PHE A 104 2.22 -23.89 -7.91
N PRO A 105 3.33 -24.31 -8.56
CA PRO A 105 3.53 -25.72 -8.90
C PRO A 105 3.75 -26.62 -7.69
N MET A 106 4.20 -26.09 -6.54
CA MET A 106 4.42 -26.88 -5.32
C MET A 106 3.13 -27.19 -4.56
N ARG A 107 2.03 -26.55 -4.95
CA ARG A 107 0.71 -26.62 -4.33
C ARG A 107 0.17 -28.05 -4.22
N ASP A 108 0.38 -28.85 -5.26
CA ASP A 108 -0.15 -30.21 -5.34
C ASP A 108 0.78 -31.24 -4.66
N PHE A 109 2.02 -30.85 -4.30
CA PHE A 109 3.05 -31.76 -3.79
C PHE A 109 3.43 -31.54 -2.32
N ALA A 110 3.20 -30.34 -1.77
CA ALA A 110 3.62 -29.99 -0.43
C ALA A 110 2.44 -29.90 0.55
N TYR A 111 2.65 -30.22 1.83
CA TYR A 111 1.64 -30.03 2.87
C TYR A 111 1.39 -28.53 3.13
N ILE A 112 0.14 -28.18 3.48
CA ILE A 112 -0.28 -26.80 3.78
C ILE A 112 0.68 -26.06 4.74
N PRO A 113 1.16 -26.65 5.86
CA PRO A 113 2.08 -25.94 6.75
C PRO A 113 3.40 -25.54 6.08
N VAL A 114 3.93 -26.40 5.18
CA VAL A 114 5.16 -26.12 4.44
C VAL A 114 4.92 -25.01 3.43
N GLN A 115 3.77 -25.03 2.74
CA GLN A 115 3.39 -23.97 1.81
C GLN A 115 3.25 -22.62 2.53
N CYS A 116 2.58 -22.58 3.68
CA CYS A 116 2.45 -21.37 4.50
C CYS A 116 3.80 -20.86 5.00
N PHE A 117 4.69 -21.77 5.44
CA PHE A 117 6.05 -21.41 5.84
C PHE A 117 6.79 -20.72 4.68
N LEU A 118 6.77 -21.32 3.48
CA LEU A 118 7.44 -20.75 2.31
C LEU A 118 6.79 -19.44 1.83
N ALA A 119 5.47 -19.34 1.90
CA ALA A 119 4.69 -18.16 1.52
C ALA A 119 4.98 -16.93 2.39
N VAL A 120 5.56 -17.13 3.57
CA VAL A 120 6.03 -16.07 4.47
C VAL A 120 7.55 -15.91 4.41
N ALA A 121 8.30 -17.01 4.48
CA ALA A 121 9.75 -16.98 4.54
C ALA A 121 10.37 -16.38 3.27
N LEU A 122 9.88 -16.77 2.09
CA LEU A 122 10.44 -16.28 0.82
C LEU A 122 10.19 -14.78 0.61
N PRO A 123 8.95 -14.25 0.70
CA PRO A 123 8.74 -12.82 0.49
C PRO A 123 9.44 -11.98 1.54
N VAL A 124 9.46 -12.40 2.81
CA VAL A 124 10.21 -11.71 3.87
C VAL A 124 11.70 -11.63 3.52
N THR A 125 12.30 -12.73 3.09
CA THR A 125 13.72 -12.77 2.71
C THR A 125 14.01 -11.83 1.54
N PHE A 126 13.21 -11.89 0.48
CA PHE A 126 13.39 -11.03 -0.70
C PHE A 126 13.10 -9.55 -0.41
N MET A 127 12.02 -9.24 0.31
CA MET A 127 11.68 -7.88 0.73
C MET A 127 12.75 -7.30 1.64
N ARG A 128 13.32 -8.10 2.54
CA ARG A 128 14.42 -7.67 3.39
C ARG A 128 15.68 -7.37 2.58
N TRP A 129 16.01 -8.24 1.62
CA TRP A 129 17.17 -8.04 0.75
C TRP A 129 17.04 -6.78 -0.12
N MET A 130 15.83 -6.50 -0.62
CA MET A 130 15.55 -5.32 -1.44
C MET A 130 15.19 -4.07 -0.65
N ASP A 131 15.16 -4.15 0.68
CA ASP A 131 14.85 -3.03 1.58
C ASP A 131 13.47 -2.43 1.26
N SER A 132 12.50 -3.31 1.03
CA SER A 132 11.13 -3.02 0.61
C SER A 132 10.12 -3.80 1.47
N MET A 133 10.21 -3.65 2.78
CA MET A 133 9.35 -4.38 3.73
C MET A 133 7.94 -3.79 3.75
N HIS A 134 6.94 -4.61 3.44
CA HIS A 134 5.52 -4.25 3.53
C HIS A 134 4.70 -5.46 4.04
N PRO A 135 4.40 -5.53 5.35
CA PRO A 135 3.77 -6.69 5.97
C PRO A 135 2.45 -7.14 5.34
N ALA A 136 1.63 -6.20 4.88
CA ALA A 136 0.36 -6.51 4.25
C ALA A 136 0.50 -7.24 2.90
N ALA A 137 1.61 -7.07 2.18
CA ALA A 137 1.89 -7.84 0.97
C ALA A 137 2.23 -9.31 1.30
N ILE A 138 2.86 -9.57 2.45
CA ILE A 138 3.14 -10.93 2.94
C ILE A 138 1.85 -11.62 3.37
N GLY A 139 0.94 -10.89 4.02
CA GLY A 139 -0.41 -11.39 4.32
C GLY A 139 -1.18 -11.75 3.05
N ALA A 140 -1.06 -10.93 2.00
CA ALA A 140 -1.68 -11.20 0.71
C ALA A 140 -1.11 -12.45 0.01
N SER A 141 0.22 -12.69 0.07
CA SER A 141 0.80 -13.93 -0.49
C SER A 141 0.35 -15.17 0.26
N LEU A 142 0.21 -15.09 1.59
CA LEU A 142 -0.33 -16.18 2.39
C LEU A 142 -1.80 -16.47 2.06
N ALA A 143 -2.62 -15.41 1.91
CA ALA A 143 -4.02 -15.54 1.50
C ALA A 143 -4.16 -16.34 0.20
N PHE A 144 -3.29 -16.03 -0.77
CA PHE A 144 -3.32 -16.67 -2.07
C PHE A 144 -3.11 -18.19 -1.99
N ILE A 145 -2.18 -18.63 -1.13
CA ILE A 145 -1.89 -20.05 -0.91
C ILE A 145 -3.01 -20.75 -0.16
N ILE A 146 -3.59 -20.11 0.86
CA ILE A 146 -4.67 -20.70 1.66
C ILE A 146 -5.95 -20.89 0.83
N TYR A 147 -6.28 -19.92 -0.04
CA TYR A 147 -7.54 -19.91 -0.78
C TYR A 147 -7.46 -20.46 -2.21
N ASP A 148 -6.39 -21.18 -2.52
CA ASP A 148 -6.22 -21.94 -3.76
C ASP A 148 -6.54 -21.15 -5.05
N ARG A 149 -6.06 -19.91 -5.11
CA ARG A 149 -6.46 -18.96 -6.15
C ARG A 149 -5.74 -19.25 -7.48
N ASP A 150 -6.39 -18.94 -8.59
CA ASP A 150 -5.80 -19.07 -9.93
C ASP A 150 -4.75 -17.96 -10.19
N VAL A 151 -3.75 -18.25 -11.02
CA VAL A 151 -2.67 -17.32 -11.40
C VAL A 151 -3.23 -16.04 -12.04
N LYS A 152 -4.32 -16.15 -12.80
CA LYS A 152 -5.01 -14.99 -13.39
C LYS A 152 -5.49 -14.02 -12.30
N LEU A 153 -5.97 -14.54 -11.18
CA LEU A 153 -6.39 -13.73 -10.04
C LEU A 153 -5.19 -13.05 -9.36
N ILE A 154 -4.00 -13.67 -9.31
CA ILE A 154 -2.78 -13.00 -8.81
C ILE A 154 -2.54 -11.70 -9.57
N ILE A 155 -2.56 -11.76 -10.90
CA ILE A 155 -2.20 -10.63 -11.75
C ILE A 155 -3.26 -9.54 -11.64
N LEU A 156 -4.55 -9.92 -11.69
CA LEU A 156 -5.65 -8.97 -11.56
C LEU A 156 -5.65 -8.30 -10.18
N LEU A 157 -5.39 -9.08 -9.14
CA LEU A 157 -5.27 -8.58 -7.78
C LEU A 157 -4.06 -7.64 -7.65
N LEU A 158 -2.88 -8.02 -8.15
CA LEU A 158 -1.70 -7.14 -8.15
C LEU A 158 -2.05 -5.78 -8.78
N LEU A 159 -2.67 -5.77 -9.95
CA LEU A 159 -3.08 -4.53 -10.62
C LEU A 159 -4.10 -3.74 -9.79
N ALA A 160 -5.10 -4.41 -9.21
CA ALA A 160 -6.11 -3.76 -8.36
C ALA A 160 -5.49 -3.13 -7.11
N ILE A 161 -4.58 -3.86 -6.44
CA ILE A 161 -3.86 -3.39 -5.25
C ILE A 161 -2.99 -2.18 -5.59
N LEU A 162 -2.18 -2.27 -6.65
CA LEU A 162 -1.31 -1.17 -7.06
C LEU A 162 -2.12 0.05 -7.48
N GLY A 163 -3.20 -0.13 -8.23
CA GLY A 163 -4.12 0.93 -8.61
C GLY A 163 -4.74 1.60 -7.38
N LEU A 164 -5.29 0.82 -6.46
CA LEU A 164 -5.90 1.35 -5.25
C LEU A 164 -4.90 2.08 -4.37
N LEU A 165 -3.76 1.49 -4.06
CA LEU A 165 -2.76 2.11 -3.19
C LEU A 165 -2.17 3.37 -3.82
N THR A 166 -2.08 3.42 -5.15
CA THR A 166 -1.73 4.66 -5.85
C THR A 166 -2.80 5.73 -5.65
N ILE A 167 -4.09 5.38 -5.79
CA ILE A 167 -5.20 6.31 -5.53
C ILE A 167 -5.18 6.78 -4.08
N VAL A 168 -5.10 5.86 -3.11
CA VAL A 168 -5.03 6.18 -1.66
C VAL A 168 -3.85 7.09 -1.36
N LYS A 169 -2.68 6.83 -1.96
CA LYS A 169 -1.50 7.67 -1.77
C LYS A 169 -1.70 9.05 -2.40
N VAL A 170 -2.26 9.14 -3.60
CA VAL A 170 -2.59 10.43 -4.23
C VAL A 170 -3.57 11.22 -3.37
N LEU A 171 -4.59 10.57 -2.81
CA LEU A 171 -5.49 11.20 -1.84
C LEU A 171 -4.71 11.65 -0.60
N ALA A 172 -3.86 10.81 -0.03
CA ALA A 172 -3.01 11.18 1.10
C ALA A 172 -2.13 12.42 0.80
N TYR A 173 -1.61 12.56 -0.42
CA TYR A 173 -0.88 13.76 -0.87
C TYR A 173 -1.76 15.01 -1.05
N ILE A 174 -3.05 14.84 -1.33
CA ILE A 174 -4.02 15.95 -1.42
C ILE A 174 -4.46 16.38 -0.02
N TYR A 175 -4.56 15.44 0.92
CA TYR A 175 -5.17 15.67 2.23
C TYR A 175 -4.16 15.94 3.37
N LEU A 176 -2.94 15.39 3.32
CA LEU A 176 -1.98 15.47 4.44
C LEU A 176 -0.91 16.54 4.22
N GLU A 177 -0.77 17.45 5.20
CA GLU A 177 0.15 18.60 5.19
C GLU A 177 1.64 18.18 5.04
N GLU A 178 1.97 16.97 5.50
CA GLU A 178 3.34 16.44 5.53
C GLU A 178 3.88 16.08 4.14
N LEU A 179 3.01 15.98 3.13
CA LEU A 179 3.35 15.49 1.80
C LEU A 179 3.14 16.58 0.73
N LYS A 180 4.24 17.15 0.22
CA LYS A 180 4.16 18.10 -0.89
C LYS A 180 4.03 17.37 -2.21
N PHE A 181 3.00 17.66 -3.00
CA PHE A 181 2.79 17.06 -4.34
C PHE A 181 4.01 17.20 -5.28
N LYS A 182 4.84 18.23 -5.08
CA LYS A 182 6.11 18.44 -5.80
C LYS A 182 7.11 17.31 -5.58
N ASP A 183 7.03 16.64 -4.45
CA ASP A 183 7.91 15.54 -4.06
C ASP A 183 7.32 14.15 -4.40
N PHE A 184 6.12 14.07 -4.98
CA PHE A 184 5.49 12.79 -5.35
C PHE A 184 6.39 11.90 -6.23
N GLY A 185 7.10 12.51 -7.19
CA GLY A 185 8.06 11.77 -8.03
C GLY A 185 9.25 11.19 -7.26
N ARG A 186 9.55 11.71 -6.07
CA ARG A 186 10.62 11.19 -5.21
C ARG A 186 10.19 9.94 -4.44
N GLU A 187 8.90 9.62 -4.36
CA GLU A 187 8.41 8.35 -3.78
C GLU A 187 8.92 7.11 -4.51
N PHE A 188 9.30 7.26 -5.78
CA PHE A 188 9.89 6.20 -6.59
C PHE A 188 11.40 6.04 -6.33
N ARG A 189 12.02 6.89 -5.50
CA ARG A 189 13.44 6.84 -5.17
C ARG A 189 13.68 6.15 -3.83
N ARG A 190 14.75 5.37 -3.74
CA ARG A 190 15.12 4.58 -2.55
C ARG A 190 15.41 5.44 -1.31
N GLU A 191 15.91 6.64 -1.50
CA GLU A 191 16.47 7.48 -0.44
C GLU A 191 15.44 8.39 0.24
N TYR A 192 14.21 8.46 -0.27
CA TYR A 192 13.26 9.54 0.06
C TYR A 192 12.78 9.54 1.52
N TYR A 193 12.64 8.37 2.16
CA TYR A 193 12.18 8.25 3.55
C TYR A 193 13.27 7.71 4.52
N GLY A 194 14.55 7.75 4.14
CA GLY A 194 15.67 7.35 5.00
C GLY A 194 15.97 5.84 5.09
N GLN A 195 17.05 5.48 5.80
CA GLN A 195 17.45 4.08 6.05
C GLN A 195 16.80 3.54 7.33
N GLU A 196 16.43 2.26 7.35
CA GLU A 196 15.97 1.60 8.59
C GLU A 196 17.15 1.50 9.56
N MET A 197 17.00 2.02 10.80
CA MET A 197 18.04 1.89 11.83
C MET A 197 18.26 0.41 12.16
N THR A 198 19.41 -0.12 11.76
CA THR A 198 19.84 -1.48 12.10
C THR A 198 20.63 -1.42 13.41
N ILE A 199 19.97 -1.69 14.53
CA ILE A 199 20.65 -1.83 15.81
C ILE A 199 21.39 -3.17 15.78
N THR A 200 22.70 -3.12 15.56
CA THR A 200 23.56 -4.29 15.70
C THR A 200 24.08 -4.30 17.13
N VAL A 201 23.58 -5.20 17.97
CA VAL A 201 24.13 -5.41 19.32
C VAL A 201 25.50 -6.07 19.14
N LYS A 202 26.57 -5.30 19.33
CA LYS A 202 27.91 -5.88 19.51
C LYS A 202 27.96 -6.50 20.90
N ASN A 203 28.15 -7.82 20.97
CA ASN A 203 28.59 -8.45 22.21
C ASN A 203 29.99 -7.95 22.51
N SER A 204 30.17 -7.31 23.68
CA SER A 204 31.52 -7.05 24.20
C SER A 204 32.20 -8.40 24.45
N PRO A 205 33.45 -8.59 24.01
CA PRO A 205 34.25 -9.72 24.45
C PRO A 205 34.64 -9.49 25.91
N ASP A 206 34.21 -10.42 26.79
CA ASP A 206 34.80 -10.61 28.11
C ASP A 206 36.14 -11.36 27.99
#